data_AF-A0AAN5C3X4-F1
#
_entry.id   AF-A0AAN5C3X4-F1
#
_cell.length_a   1.000
_cell.length_b   1.000
_cell.length_c   1.000
_cell.angle_alpha   90.00
_cell.angle_beta   90.00
_cell.angle_gamma   90.00
#
_symmetry.space_group_name_H-M   'P 1'
#
loop_
_entity.id
_entity.type
_entity.pdbx_description
1 polymer ?
#
loop_
_entity_poly.entity_id
_entity_poly.type
_entity_poly.pdbx_seq_one_letter_code
_entity_poly.pdbx_strand_id
1 'polypeptide(L)'
;MEETVTSRTSPEARKCDGEISFCGAIEMAGIITLKFTVMKGGMAKLGMKSPIFHPGPVEPQFGPGRYLTFEGFSVDENGKQHCLDATVAYRQTCLRVIEYLRRYGYSDYQIYLLLSCAPVQGHIAGIVDIPNACTTMGVPMDIFDFDIRPEAEVVKLDMGSCAFARN
;
A
#
# COMPACT_ATOMS: atom_id res chain seq x y z
N MET A 1 -18.71 -34.41 -6.56
CA MET A 1 -17.26 -34.62 -6.63
C MET A 1 -16.64 -33.51 -5.83
N GLU A 2 -16.02 -33.86 -4.70
CA GLU A 2 -15.26 -32.95 -3.85
C GLU A 2 -13.80 -33.13 -4.30
N GLU A 3 -13.31 -32.23 -5.14
CA GLU A 3 -11.90 -32.21 -5.54
C GLU A 3 -11.16 -31.28 -4.59
N THR A 4 -10.28 -31.85 -3.76
CA THR A 4 -9.34 -31.08 -2.94
C THR A 4 -8.21 -30.60 -3.83
N VAL A 5 -8.31 -29.37 -4.34
CA VAL A 5 -7.19 -28.67 -4.99
C VAL A 5 -6.35 -28.03 -3.90
N THR A 6 -5.17 -28.59 -3.62
CA THR A 6 -4.21 -28.00 -2.68
C THR A 6 -3.42 -26.91 -3.40
N SER A 7 -3.89 -25.66 -3.35
CA SER A 7 -3.06 -24.50 -3.69
C SER A 7 -2.39 -23.97 -2.40
N ARG A 8 -1.10 -23.67 -2.47
CA ARG A 8 -0.44 -22.89 -1.41
C ARG A 8 -0.78 -21.43 -1.65
N THR A 9 -1.67 -20.87 -0.85
CA THR A 9 -1.85 -19.42 -0.75
C THR A 9 -0.86 -18.88 0.29
N SER A 10 -0.38 -17.64 0.12
CA SER A 10 0.31 -16.86 1.16
C SER A 10 -0.73 -16.02 1.91
N PRO A 11 -1.34 -16.52 2.99
CA PRO A 11 -2.29 -15.75 3.78
C PRO A 11 -1.59 -14.59 4.49
N GLU A 12 -2.11 -13.39 4.24
CA GLU A 12 -1.64 -12.14 4.81
C GLU A 12 -2.70 -11.60 5.80
N ALA A 13 -2.28 -11.16 6.98
CA ALA A 13 -3.18 -10.54 7.96
C ALA A 13 -3.62 -9.13 7.51
N ARG A 14 -2.68 -8.41 6.87
CA ARG A 14 -2.81 -7.03 6.40
C ARG A 14 -1.77 -6.78 5.34
N LYS A 15 -2.15 -6.04 4.30
CA LYS A 15 -1.30 -5.63 3.17
C LYS A 15 -1.60 -4.20 2.76
N CYS A 16 -0.54 -3.50 2.38
CA CYS A 16 -0.58 -2.19 1.73
C CYS A 16 -0.59 -2.34 0.21
N ASP A 17 -1.19 -1.37 -0.49
CA ASP A 17 -1.09 -1.25 -1.94
C ASP A 17 0.37 -1.18 -2.42
N GLY A 18 0.73 -2.14 -3.27
CA GLY A 18 2.06 -2.25 -3.87
C GLY A 18 3.07 -3.08 -3.07
N GLU A 19 2.81 -3.39 -1.79
CA GLU A 19 3.65 -4.27 -0.96
C GLU A 19 5.16 -3.92 -1.06
N ILE A 20 5.47 -2.66 -0.80
CA ILE A 20 6.78 -2.07 -1.13
C ILE A 20 7.98 -2.76 -0.49
N SER A 21 7.77 -3.56 0.58
CA SER A 21 8.85 -4.28 1.27
C SER A 21 9.24 -5.60 0.64
N PHE A 22 8.46 -6.12 -0.32
CA PHE A 22 8.63 -7.43 -0.98
C PHE A 22 8.56 -8.66 -0.06
N CYS A 23 9.11 -8.56 1.15
CA CYS A 23 8.94 -9.51 2.25
C CYS A 23 7.72 -9.14 3.12
N GLY A 24 6.76 -8.43 2.52
CA GLY A 24 5.44 -8.24 3.06
C GLY A 24 4.55 -9.43 2.70
N ALA A 25 3.30 -9.48 3.16
CA ALA A 25 2.66 -8.50 4.04
C ALA A 25 2.87 -8.87 5.52
N ILE A 26 1.93 -8.61 6.44
CA ILE A 26 1.97 -9.29 7.75
C ILE A 26 1.65 -10.77 7.52
N GLU A 27 2.67 -11.57 7.27
CA GLU A 27 2.56 -13.00 7.01
C GLU A 27 2.07 -13.75 8.26
N MET A 28 0.97 -14.50 8.12
CA MET A 28 0.45 -15.32 9.21
C MET A 28 -0.14 -16.62 8.69
N ALA A 29 0.07 -17.71 9.41
CA ALA A 29 -0.69 -18.93 9.15
C ALA A 29 -2.18 -18.67 9.42
N GLY A 30 -3.04 -19.14 8.52
CA GLY A 30 -4.48 -18.95 8.62
C GLY A 30 -5.26 -20.10 7.99
N ILE A 31 -6.57 -20.10 8.23
CA ILE A 31 -7.52 -21.04 7.62
C ILE A 31 -8.49 -20.24 6.77
N ILE A 32 -8.63 -20.62 5.51
CA ILE A 32 -9.60 -20.03 4.59
C ILE A 32 -10.68 -21.07 4.27
N THR A 33 -11.95 -20.66 4.30
CA THR A 33 -13.08 -21.48 3.85
C THR A 33 -13.60 -20.93 2.53
N LEU A 34 -13.53 -21.73 1.47
CA LEU A 34 -13.89 -21.31 0.12
C LEU A 34 -15.14 -22.06 -0.36
N LYS A 35 -16.03 -21.36 -1.05
CA LYS A 35 -17.19 -21.95 -1.74
C LYS A 35 -17.05 -21.70 -3.24
N PHE A 36 -16.98 -22.78 -4.00
CA PHE A 36 -16.86 -22.71 -5.45
C PHE A 36 -18.21 -22.98 -6.13
N THR A 37 -18.46 -22.31 -7.25
CA THR A 37 -19.58 -22.59 -8.14
C THR A 37 -19.12 -22.35 -9.57
N VAL A 38 -19.47 -23.27 -10.48
CA VAL A 38 -18.99 -23.22 -11.87
C VAL A 38 -20.03 -22.59 -12.77
N MET A 39 -19.65 -21.52 -13.47
CA MET A 39 -20.46 -20.91 -14.53
C MET A 39 -20.10 -21.52 -15.89
N LYS A 40 -20.91 -22.48 -16.37
CA LYS A 40 -20.70 -23.10 -17.69
C LYS A 40 -20.80 -22.04 -18.80
N GLY A 41 -19.78 -22.00 -19.66
CA GLY A 41 -19.64 -20.98 -20.71
C GLY A 41 -19.32 -19.58 -20.19
N GLY A 42 -18.85 -19.43 -18.93
CA GLY A 42 -18.64 -18.14 -18.28
C GLY A 42 -17.70 -17.20 -19.04
N MET A 43 -16.60 -17.71 -19.61
CA MET A 43 -15.65 -16.88 -20.38
C MET A 43 -16.31 -16.24 -21.61
N ALA A 44 -17.12 -16.99 -22.37
CA ALA A 44 -17.83 -16.46 -23.53
C ALA A 44 -18.95 -15.50 -23.12
N LYS A 45 -19.66 -15.80 -22.02
CA LYS A 45 -20.74 -14.95 -21.49
C LYS A 45 -20.23 -13.60 -20.96
N LEU A 46 -19.09 -13.62 -20.26
CA LEU A 46 -18.51 -12.42 -19.66
C LEU A 46 -17.60 -11.67 -20.65
N GLY A 47 -17.11 -12.33 -21.71
CA GLY A 47 -16.20 -11.74 -22.68
C GLY A 47 -14.83 -11.36 -22.08
N MET A 48 -14.49 -11.92 -20.91
CA MET A 48 -13.30 -11.54 -20.14
C MET A 48 -12.20 -12.60 -20.25
N LYS A 49 -10.95 -12.13 -20.35
CA LYS A 49 -9.74 -12.97 -20.26
C LYS A 49 -9.11 -12.96 -18.87
N SER A 50 -9.24 -11.84 -18.15
CA SER A 50 -8.68 -11.66 -16.81
C SER A 50 -9.71 -11.97 -15.72
N PRO A 51 -9.28 -12.41 -14.53
CA PRO A 51 -10.18 -12.59 -13.39
C PRO A 51 -10.87 -11.27 -13.01
N ILE A 52 -12.10 -11.39 -12.54
CA ILE A 52 -12.86 -10.31 -11.91
C ILE A 52 -13.28 -10.78 -10.52
N PHE A 53 -13.30 -9.88 -9.56
CA PHE A 53 -13.76 -10.18 -8.21
C PHE A 53 -14.63 -9.05 -7.68
N HIS A 54 -15.53 -9.40 -6.78
CA HIS A 54 -16.30 -8.43 -6.01
C HIS A 54 -15.74 -8.42 -4.59
N PRO A 55 -15.25 -7.27 -4.08
CA PRO A 55 -14.75 -7.17 -2.72
C PRO A 55 -15.80 -7.56 -1.67
N GLY A 56 -15.34 -8.01 -0.51
CA GLY A 56 -16.23 -8.32 0.62
C GLY A 56 -16.85 -7.06 1.24
N PRO A 57 -17.96 -7.19 1.98
CA PRO A 57 -18.66 -6.05 2.58
C PRO A 57 -17.96 -5.46 3.81
N VAL A 58 -16.91 -6.12 4.33
CA VAL A 58 -16.19 -5.71 5.54
C VAL A 58 -14.80 -5.24 5.15
N GLU A 59 -14.68 -3.93 4.92
CA GLU A 59 -13.40 -3.25 4.72
C GLU A 59 -13.12 -2.38 5.94
N PRO A 60 -11.87 -2.29 6.43
CA PRO A 60 -11.48 -1.29 7.41
C PRO A 60 -11.60 0.11 6.78
N GLN A 61 -12.79 0.69 6.88
CA GLN A 61 -13.11 2.02 6.37
C GLN A 61 -12.55 3.08 7.31
N PHE A 62 -11.40 3.63 6.97
CA PHE A 62 -10.98 4.92 7.53
C PHE A 62 -11.74 6.01 6.76
N GLY A 63 -12.34 6.97 7.47
CA GLY A 63 -13.18 7.98 6.83
C GLY A 63 -12.37 8.82 5.83
N PRO A 64 -12.97 9.34 4.74
CA PRO A 64 -12.24 10.08 3.69
C PRO A 64 -11.49 11.32 4.18
N GLY A 65 -11.90 11.92 5.32
CA GLY A 65 -11.17 13.01 5.97
C GLY A 65 -10.08 12.57 6.96
N ARG A 66 -9.78 11.26 7.03
CA ARG A 66 -8.83 10.67 7.99
C ARG A 66 -7.56 10.15 7.34
N TYR A 67 -7.35 10.43 6.05
CA TYR A 67 -6.11 10.16 5.35
C TYR A 67 -5.31 11.45 5.14
N LEU A 68 -4.01 11.38 5.35
CA LEU A 68 -3.06 12.38 4.89
C LEU A 68 -2.47 11.89 3.56
N THR A 69 -2.79 12.58 2.47
CA THR A 69 -2.41 12.17 1.12
C THR A 69 -1.13 12.86 0.67
N PHE A 70 -0.20 12.07 0.15
CA PHE A 70 1.07 12.52 -0.40
C PHE A 70 1.08 12.29 -1.91
N GLU A 71 1.76 13.16 -2.64
CA GLU A 71 1.87 13.09 -4.09
C GLU A 71 3.32 12.88 -4.53
N GLY A 72 3.49 12.16 -5.63
CA GLY A 72 4.78 11.97 -6.28
C GLY A 72 4.65 12.01 -7.80
N PHE A 73 5.74 12.43 -8.44
CA PHE A 73 5.84 12.62 -9.88
C PHE A 73 6.96 11.74 -10.47
N SER A 74 6.93 11.52 -11.79
CA SER A 74 7.96 10.78 -12.54
C SER A 74 9.32 11.50 -12.65
N VAL A 75 9.80 12.09 -11.55
CA VAL A 75 11.10 12.73 -11.42
C VAL A 75 11.90 11.95 -10.40
N ASP A 76 13.08 11.45 -10.77
CA ASP A 76 13.90 10.68 -9.83
C ASP A 76 14.63 11.56 -8.79
N GLU A 77 15.33 10.92 -7.84
CA GLU A 77 16.06 11.62 -6.77
C GLU A 77 17.21 12.49 -7.28
N ASN A 78 17.68 12.25 -8.52
CA ASN A 78 18.72 13.04 -9.16
C ASN A 78 18.14 14.18 -10.01
N GLY A 79 16.82 14.36 -10.02
CA GLY A 79 16.13 15.38 -10.79
C GLY A 79 15.95 15.03 -12.28
N LYS A 80 16.20 13.79 -12.69
CA LYS A 80 15.95 13.36 -14.07
C LYS A 80 14.45 13.09 -14.24
N GLN A 81 13.89 13.72 -15.26
CA GLN A 81 12.53 13.48 -15.72
C GLN A 81 12.43 12.14 -16.46
N HIS A 82 11.49 11.30 -16.04
CA HIS A 82 11.06 10.09 -16.74
C HIS A 82 9.70 10.33 -17.38
N CYS A 83 9.43 9.71 -18.52
CA CYS A 83 8.20 9.92 -19.28
C CYS A 83 7.13 8.92 -18.84
N LEU A 84 6.06 9.40 -18.21
CA LEU A 84 4.90 8.62 -17.74
C LEU A 84 5.30 7.39 -16.91
N ASP A 85 6.36 7.49 -16.12
CA ASP A 85 6.83 6.40 -15.27
C ASP A 85 6.12 6.44 -13.91
N ALA A 86 5.07 5.61 -13.80
CA ALA A 86 4.32 5.44 -12.56
C ALA A 86 5.14 4.76 -11.45
N THR A 87 6.18 4.00 -11.79
CA THR A 87 7.04 3.33 -10.79
C THR A 87 7.91 4.37 -10.09
N VAL A 88 8.52 5.27 -10.86
CA VAL A 88 9.29 6.40 -10.31
C VAL A 88 8.38 7.31 -9.50
N ALA A 89 7.19 7.63 -10.02
CA ALA A 89 6.21 8.43 -9.30
C ALA A 89 5.81 7.79 -7.95
N TYR A 90 5.53 6.48 -7.93
CA TYR A 90 5.14 5.78 -6.71
C TYR A 90 6.29 5.74 -5.70
N ARG A 91 7.52 5.47 -6.17
CA ARG A 91 8.73 5.54 -5.35
C ARG A 91 8.92 6.92 -4.72
N GLN A 92 8.75 7.99 -5.50
CA GLN A 92 8.83 9.36 -4.97
C GLN A 92 7.76 9.63 -3.93
N THR A 93 6.53 9.14 -4.16
CA THR A 93 5.43 9.28 -3.21
C THR A 93 5.79 8.65 -1.85
N CYS A 94 6.31 7.42 -1.86
CA CYS A 94 6.80 6.75 -0.64
C CYS A 94 7.90 7.56 0.07
N LEU A 95 8.84 8.15 -0.69
CA LEU A 95 9.89 8.99 -0.13
C LEU A 95 9.35 10.26 0.53
N ARG A 96 8.31 10.90 -0.03
CA ARG A 96 7.66 12.06 0.61
C ARG A 96 7.04 11.70 1.95
N VAL A 97 6.44 10.50 2.05
CA VAL A 97 5.89 10.00 3.32
C VAL A 97 7.02 9.78 4.35
N ILE A 98 8.12 9.17 3.92
CA ILE A 98 9.30 8.94 4.77
C ILE A 98 9.87 10.27 5.28
N GLU A 99 10.06 11.25 4.40
CA GLU A 99 10.53 12.58 4.77
C GLU A 99 9.60 13.27 5.78
N TYR A 100 8.29 13.13 5.60
CA TYR A 100 7.29 13.73 6.49
C TYR A 100 7.32 13.12 7.89
N LEU A 101 7.31 11.79 7.98
CA LEU A 101 7.26 11.05 9.25
C LEU A 101 8.59 11.09 10.01
N ARG A 102 9.72 11.25 9.31
CA ARG A 102 11.05 11.42 9.95
C ARG A 102 11.08 12.58 10.95
N ARG A 103 10.27 13.62 10.74
CA ARG A 103 10.19 14.79 11.63
C ARG A 103 9.68 14.46 13.03
N TYR A 104 8.89 13.38 13.17
CA TYR A 104 8.35 12.91 14.44
C TYR A 104 9.29 11.96 15.21
N GLY A 105 10.47 11.65 14.65
CA GLY A 105 11.49 10.82 15.32
C GLY A 105 11.56 9.37 14.85
N TYR A 106 10.74 8.98 13.88
CA TYR A 106 10.87 7.68 13.22
C TYR A 106 12.17 7.56 12.41
N SER A 107 12.74 6.36 12.40
CA SER A 107 13.78 5.98 11.44
C SER A 107 13.18 5.60 10.08
N ASP A 108 13.99 5.74 9.02
CA ASP A 108 13.58 5.40 7.65
C ASP A 108 13.12 3.94 7.54
N TYR A 109 13.78 3.01 8.24
CA TYR A 109 13.42 1.59 8.27
C TYR A 109 12.07 1.33 8.96
N GLN A 110 11.79 2.02 10.07
CA GLN A 110 10.48 1.91 10.74
C GLN A 110 9.36 2.38 9.84
N ILE A 111 9.55 3.50 9.13
CA ILE A 111 8.54 4.03 8.21
C ILE A 111 8.37 3.08 7.01
N TYR A 112 9.46 2.55 6.46
CA TYR A 112 9.38 1.59 5.36
C TYR A 112 8.60 0.33 5.74
N LEU A 113 8.84 -0.21 6.94
CA LEU A 113 8.08 -1.34 7.47
C LEU A 113 6.62 -0.96 7.75
N LEU A 114 6.36 0.23 8.29
CA LEU A 114 5.01 0.74 8.53
C LEU A 114 4.24 0.82 7.22
N LEU A 115 4.81 1.43 6.18
CA LEU A 115 4.18 1.55 4.87
C LEU A 115 3.91 0.21 4.21
N SER A 116 4.64 -0.85 4.56
CA SER A 116 4.35 -2.19 4.03
C SER A 116 3.15 -2.88 4.69
N CYS A 117 2.82 -2.52 5.93
CA CYS A 117 1.89 -3.26 6.78
C CYS A 117 0.63 -2.46 7.15
N ALA A 118 0.75 -1.13 7.16
CA ALA A 118 -0.36 -0.23 7.42
C ALA A 118 -1.32 -0.20 6.20
N PRO A 119 -2.62 0.02 6.42
CA PRO A 119 -3.62 0.13 5.35
C PRO A 119 -3.53 1.48 4.64
N VAL A 120 -2.38 1.76 4.04
CA VAL A 120 -2.18 2.93 3.17
C VAL A 120 -2.77 2.66 1.80
N GLN A 121 -3.28 3.71 1.16
CA GLN A 121 -3.97 3.62 -0.12
C GLN A 121 -3.13 4.25 -1.23
N GLY A 122 -2.66 3.42 -2.15
CA GLY A 122 -1.85 3.84 -3.29
C GLY A 122 -2.69 3.96 -4.55
N HIS A 123 -2.74 5.15 -5.14
CA HIS A 123 -3.49 5.37 -6.39
C HIS A 123 -2.60 5.97 -7.47
N ILE A 124 -2.85 5.57 -8.72
CA ILE A 124 -2.41 6.33 -9.89
C ILE A 124 -3.44 7.44 -10.10
N ALA A 125 -3.08 8.66 -9.70
CA ALA A 125 -3.97 9.81 -9.78
C ALA A 125 -4.07 10.35 -11.22
N GLY A 126 -2.98 10.27 -11.99
CA GLY A 126 -2.95 10.71 -13.38
C GLY A 126 -1.80 10.08 -14.15
N ILE A 127 -2.05 9.68 -15.39
CA ILE A 127 -1.02 9.13 -16.30
C ILE A 127 -1.10 9.72 -17.71
N VAL A 128 -1.92 10.75 -17.89
CA VAL A 128 -2.19 11.36 -19.20
C VAL A 128 -1.38 12.63 -19.44
N ASP A 129 -0.78 13.19 -18.38
CA ASP A 129 -0.14 14.50 -18.40
C ASP A 129 1.35 14.40 -18.73
N ILE A 130 1.68 14.19 -20.00
CA ILE A 130 3.07 14.11 -20.46
C ILE A 130 3.85 15.38 -20.04
N PRO A 131 5.03 15.26 -19.41
CA PRO A 131 5.81 14.03 -19.21
C PRO A 131 5.56 13.28 -17.87
N ASN A 132 4.69 13.77 -17.00
CA ASN A 132 4.53 13.28 -15.63
C ASN A 132 3.44 12.20 -15.50
N ALA A 133 3.77 11.09 -14.85
CA ALA A 133 2.76 10.34 -14.11
C ALA A 133 2.66 10.92 -12.69
N CYS A 134 1.45 10.96 -12.16
CA CYS A 134 1.13 11.38 -10.80
C CYS A 134 0.57 10.18 -10.03
N THR A 135 1.17 9.91 -8.87
CA THR A 135 0.69 8.90 -7.93
C THR A 135 0.44 9.54 -6.58
N THR A 136 -0.56 9.04 -5.87
CA THR A 136 -0.92 9.49 -4.53
C THR A 136 -0.86 8.34 -3.54
N MET A 137 -0.42 8.61 -2.32
CA MET A 137 -0.48 7.66 -1.20
C MET A 137 -1.20 8.30 -0.03
N GLY A 138 -2.33 7.73 0.36
CA GLY A 138 -3.07 8.11 1.56
C GLY A 138 -2.58 7.33 2.77
N VAL A 139 -2.07 8.03 3.78
CA VAL A 139 -1.69 7.44 5.08
C VAL A 139 -2.81 7.69 6.09
N PRO A 140 -3.42 6.65 6.69
CA PRO A 140 -4.50 6.84 7.66
C PRO A 140 -3.94 7.45 8.94
N MET A 141 -4.47 8.59 9.37
CA MET A 141 -4.02 9.29 10.57
C MET A 141 -4.38 8.53 11.86
N ASP A 142 -5.44 7.71 11.82
CA ASP A 142 -5.94 6.95 12.98
C ASP A 142 -5.00 5.84 13.47
N ILE A 143 -3.91 5.55 12.76
CA ILE A 143 -2.92 4.55 13.19
C ILE A 143 -1.88 5.13 14.16
N PHE A 144 -1.87 6.45 14.35
CA PHE A 144 -0.94 7.15 15.22
C PHE A 144 -1.65 7.60 16.51
N ASP A 145 -0.97 7.49 17.65
CA ASP A 145 -1.46 7.98 18.95
C ASP A 145 -1.29 9.51 19.12
N PHE A 146 -0.75 10.18 18.11
CA PHE A 146 -0.47 11.62 18.09
C PHE A 146 -0.92 12.24 16.77
N ASP A 147 -1.09 13.55 16.80
CA ASP A 147 -1.57 14.30 15.65
C ASP A 147 -0.47 14.49 14.61
N ILE A 148 -0.66 13.92 13.42
CA ILE A 148 0.25 14.05 12.28
C ILE A 148 -0.24 15.07 11.25
N ARG A 149 -1.24 15.89 11.57
CA ARG A 149 -1.73 16.92 10.63
C ARG A 149 -0.68 18.01 10.41
N PRO A 150 -0.58 18.59 9.20
CA PRO A 150 0.38 19.66 8.91
C PRO A 150 0.28 20.89 9.82
N GLU A 151 -0.90 21.15 10.37
CA GLU A 151 -1.16 22.28 11.28
C GLU A 151 -0.74 22.01 12.73
N ALA A 152 -0.50 20.74 13.09
CA ALA A 152 -0.08 20.36 14.43
C ALA A 152 1.41 20.67 14.66
N GLU A 153 1.77 20.98 15.90
CA GLU A 153 3.17 21.19 16.28
C GLU A 153 3.93 19.86 16.21
N VAL A 154 5.09 19.87 15.54
CA VAL A 154 5.92 18.68 15.42
C VAL A 154 6.68 18.44 16.72
N VAL A 155 6.20 17.47 17.51
CA VAL A 155 6.91 16.96 18.68
C VAL A 155 7.72 15.74 18.28
N LYS A 156 9.05 15.81 18.45
CA LYS A 156 9.93 14.69 18.18
C LYS A 156 9.83 13.68 19.32
N LEU A 157 9.40 12.46 19.01
CA LEU A 157 9.23 11.37 19.96
C LEU A 157 10.40 10.38 19.87
N ASP A 158 10.66 9.67 20.97
CA ASP A 158 11.53 8.50 20.96
C ASP A 158 10.72 7.28 20.52
N MET A 159 10.90 6.86 19.27
CA MET A 159 10.19 5.72 18.67
C MET A 159 10.87 4.37 18.95
N GLY A 160 11.94 4.35 19.74
CA GLY A 160 12.77 3.18 19.94
C GLY A 160 13.43 2.70 18.64
N SER A 161 13.90 1.45 18.63
CA SER A 161 14.54 0.82 17.47
C SER A 161 13.67 -0.29 16.87
N CYS A 162 13.73 -0.43 15.54
CA CYS A 162 13.23 -1.65 14.89
C CYS A 162 14.22 -2.81 15.06
N ALA A 163 13.74 -4.03 14.89
CA ALA A 163 14.61 -5.20 14.89
C ALA A 163 15.57 -5.16 13.69
N PHE A 164 16.87 -5.12 13.97
CA PHE A 164 17.92 -5.25 12.97
C PHE A 164 18.38 -6.71 12.91
N ALA A 165 18.56 -7.26 11.71
CA ALA A 165 19.32 -8.49 11.56
C ALA A 165 20.76 -8.21 12.03
N ARG A 166 21.24 -8.98 13.00
CA ARG A 166 22.68 -8.97 13.34
C ARG A 166 23.41 -9.67 12.21
N ASN A 167 24.35 -8.96 11.59
CA ASN A 167 25.32 -9.55 10.66
C ASN A 167 26.24 -10.54 11.39
#